data_AF-A0AA38PBC0-F1
#
_entry.id   AF-A0AA38PBC0-F1
#
_cell.length_a   1.000
_cell.length_b   1.000
_cell.length_c   1.000
_cell.angle_alpha   90.00
_cell.angle_beta   90.00
_cell.angle_gamma   90.00
#
_symmetry.space_group_name_H-M   'P 1'
#
loop_
_entity.id
_entity.type
_entity.pdbx_description
1 polymer ?
#
loop_
_entity_poly.entity_id
_entity_poly.type
_entity_poly.pdbx_seq_one_letter_code
_entity_poly.pdbx_strand_id
1 'polypeptide(L)' 'MKTLTNKPLPTGICGYTHTGPSNLLTELFILTFPHSQCTHVGSYIIRLLMHYALNIPDKGGLGLRRVQ' A
#
# COMPACT_ATOMS: atom_id res chain seq x y z
N MET A 1 17.15 13.57 -24.72
CA MET A 1 16.36 12.44 -25.24
C MET A 1 15.11 12.29 -24.36
N LYS A 2 14.01 12.97 -24.71
CA LYS A 2 12.73 12.89 -23.99
C LYS A 2 11.94 11.73 -24.60
N THR A 3 11.75 10.66 -23.86
CA THR A 3 10.91 9.53 -24.28
C THR A 3 9.45 9.97 -24.28
N LEU A 4 8.91 10.18 -25.48
CA LEU A 4 7.49 10.39 -25.73
C LEU A 4 6.77 9.05 -25.60
N THR A 5 6.49 8.63 -24.38
CA THR A 5 5.45 7.62 -24.13
C THR A 5 4.59 8.19 -23.01
N ASN A 6 3.38 8.64 -23.35
CA ASN A 6 2.36 9.11 -22.39
C ASN A 6 1.78 7.92 -21.61
N LYS A 7 2.67 7.11 -21.02
CA LYS A 7 2.37 5.95 -20.20
C LYS A 7 2.96 6.23 -18.82
N PRO A 8 2.14 6.23 -17.76
CA PRO A 8 2.65 6.45 -16.42
C PRO A 8 3.69 5.37 -16.10
N LEU A 9 4.88 5.79 -15.66
CA LEU A 9 5.89 4.87 -15.18
C LEU A 9 5.37 4.27 -13.87
N PRO A 10 5.44 2.94 -13.69
CA PRO A 10 5.12 2.32 -12.41
C PRO A 10 6.01 2.92 -11.33
N THR A 11 5.43 3.28 -10.19
CA THR A 11 6.15 3.98 -9.11
C THR A 11 6.79 3.00 -8.11
N GLY A 12 6.30 1.76 -8.06
CA GLY A 12 6.76 0.76 -7.13
C GLY A 12 5.80 -0.42 -7.01
N ILE A 13 6.04 -1.25 -6.01
CA ILE A 13 5.25 -2.42 -5.67
C ILE A 13 4.88 -2.32 -4.20
N CYS A 14 3.64 -2.63 -3.85
CA CYS A 14 3.18 -2.65 -2.47
C CYS A 14 2.16 -3.77 -2.24
N GLY A 15 2.01 -4.16 -0.98
CA GLY A 15 1.04 -5.18 -0.59
C GLY A 15 1.10 -5.52 0.89
N TYR A 16 0.29 -6.50 1.28
CA TYR A 16 0.32 -7.07 2.62
C TYR A 16 1.15 -8.35 2.64
N THR A 17 1.93 -8.51 3.70
CA THR A 17 2.71 -9.72 3.96
C THR A 17 2.35 -10.24 5.35
N HIS A 18 2.63 -11.52 5.59
CA HIS A 18 2.55 -12.15 6.91
C HIS A 18 1.27 -11.76 7.70
N THR A 19 0.12 -11.97 7.07
CA THR A 19 -1.18 -11.65 7.67
C THR A 19 -1.68 -12.86 8.47
N GLY A 20 -1.86 -12.69 9.78
CA GLY A 20 -2.23 -13.78 10.68
C GLY A 20 -3.43 -13.41 11.56
N PRO A 21 -4.53 -14.20 11.56
CA PRO A 21 -5.69 -13.93 12.39
C PRO A 21 -5.44 -14.17 13.88
N SER A 22 -4.46 -15.03 14.23
CA SER A 22 -4.13 -15.36 15.62
C SER A 22 -3.55 -14.18 16.39
N ASN A 23 -2.78 -13.32 15.71
CA ASN A 23 -2.04 -12.22 16.31
C ASN A 23 -2.62 -10.86 15.90
N LEU A 24 -3.70 -10.86 15.10
CA LEU A 24 -4.34 -9.67 14.51
C LEU A 24 -3.30 -8.70 13.91
N LEU A 25 -2.30 -9.30 13.24
CA LEU A 25 -1.15 -8.60 12.71
C LEU A 25 -1.16 -8.71 11.19
N THR A 26 -0.89 -7.59 10.53
CA THR A 26 -0.73 -7.50 9.08
C THR A 26 0.47 -6.62 8.81
N GLU A 27 1.45 -7.16 8.10
CA GLU A 27 2.64 -6.41 7.70
C GLU A 27 2.40 -5.75 6.34
N LEU A 28 3.05 -4.60 6.16
CA LEU A 28 2.99 -3.81 4.92
C LEU A 28 4.35 -3.90 4.23
N PHE A 29 4.35 -4.32 2.98
CA PHE A 29 5.53 -4.28 2.13
C PHE A 29 5.39 -3.15 1.11
N ILE A 30 6.42 -2.29 1.01
CA ILE A 30 6.46 -1.18 0.05
C ILE A 30 7.87 -1.08 -0.53
N LEU A 31 7.96 -1.15 -1.84
CA LEU A 31 9.17 -0.91 -2.61
C LEU A 31 8.89 0.22 -3.60
N THR A 32 9.60 1.34 -3.46
CA THR A 32 9.49 2.49 -4.36
C THR A 32 10.68 2.53 -5.31
N PHE A 33 10.43 2.69 -6.60
CA PHE A 33 11.49 2.79 -7.60
C PHE A 33 12.27 4.11 -7.48
N PRO A 34 13.57 4.13 -7.81
CA PRO A 34 14.44 5.30 -7.61
C PRO A 34 13.89 6.61 -8.18
N HIS A 35 13.25 6.57 -9.35
CA HIS A 35 12.69 7.77 -10.00
C HIS A 35 11.50 8.39 -9.24
N SER A 36 10.93 7.67 -8.30
CA SER A 36 9.81 8.11 -7.46
C SER A 36 10.18 8.15 -5.97
N GLN A 37 11.45 7.96 -5.63
CA GLN A 37 11.93 8.22 -4.28
C GLN A 37 11.87 9.73 -3.97
N CYS A 38 11.83 10.08 -2.69
CA CYS A 38 11.66 11.46 -2.23
C CYS A 38 10.38 12.15 -2.75
N THR A 39 9.40 11.37 -3.19
CA THR A 39 8.04 11.83 -3.46
C THR A 39 7.12 11.33 -2.35
N HIS A 40 6.04 12.06 -2.05
CA HIS A 40 5.04 11.66 -1.05
C HIS A 40 4.26 10.38 -1.41
N VAL A 41 4.59 9.73 -2.53
CA VAL A 41 3.91 8.53 -3.02
C VAL A 41 4.00 7.38 -2.00
N GLY A 42 5.15 7.18 -1.36
CA GLY A 42 5.28 6.15 -0.31
C GLY A 42 4.29 6.37 0.84
N SER A 43 4.20 7.60 1.34
CA SER A 43 3.24 7.94 2.41
C SER A 43 1.79 7.80 1.96
N TYR A 44 1.47 8.13 0.71
CA TYR A 44 0.12 7.95 0.15
C TYR A 44 -0.25 6.46 0.05
N ILE A 45 0.66 5.63 -0.45
CA ILE A 45 0.50 4.17 -0.51
C ILE A 45 0.26 3.59 0.88
N ILE A 46 1.06 3.99 1.88
CA ILE A 46 0.86 3.55 3.29
C ILE A 46 -0.55 3.91 3.77
N ARG A 47 -0.99 5.16 3.55
CA ARG A 47 -2.31 5.62 3.99
C ARG A 47 -3.43 4.82 3.33
N LEU A 48 -3.33 4.57 2.03
CA LEU A 48 -4.34 3.82 1.29
C LEU A 48 -4.42 2.37 1.76
N LEU A 49 -3.28 1.69 1.91
CA LEU A 49 -3.21 0.33 2.42
C LEU A 49 -3.72 0.27 3.86
N MET A 50 -3.25 1.11 4.76
CA MET A 50 -3.75 1.10 6.14
C MET A 50 -5.27 1.34 6.21
N HIS A 51 -5.79 2.30 5.44
CA HIS A 51 -7.23 2.56 5.39
C HIS A 51 -8.01 1.32 4.91
N TYR A 52 -7.52 0.66 3.86
CA TYR A 52 -8.16 -0.56 3.35
C TYR A 52 -8.05 -1.74 4.34
N ALA A 53 -6.92 -1.91 5.01
CA ALA A 53 -6.73 -2.97 6.01
C ALA A 53 -7.59 -2.78 7.28
N LEU A 54 -7.79 -1.54 7.72
CA LEU A 54 -8.54 -1.21 8.93
C LEU A 54 -10.06 -1.25 8.72
N ASN A 55 -10.55 -0.85 7.55
CA ASN A 55 -11.98 -0.84 7.28
C ASN A 55 -12.54 -2.27 7.21
N ILE A 56 -13.73 -2.46 7.75
CA ILE A 56 -14.45 -3.74 7.67
C ILE A 56 -14.93 -4.03 6.23
N PRO A 57 -15.17 -5.30 5.87
CA PRO A 57 -15.66 -5.69 4.55
C PRO A 57 -16.92 -4.93 4.10
N ASP A 58 -17.87 -4.70 5.00
CA ASP A 58 -19.10 -3.94 4.70
C ASP A 58 -18.85 -2.48 4.29
N LYS A 59 -17.69 -1.93 4.66
CA LYS A 59 -17.23 -0.58 4.27
C LYS A 59 -16.22 -0.63 3.11
N GLY A 60 -16.08 -1.79 2.45
CA GLY A 60 -15.15 -1.99 1.35
C GLY A 60 -13.68 -2.09 1.79
N GLY A 61 -13.40 -2.62 2.98
CA GLY A 61 -12.06 -2.92 3.47
C GLY A 61 -11.80 -4.41 3.68
N LEU A 62 -10.63 -4.78 4.20
CA LEU A 62 -10.28 -6.18 4.48
C LEU A 62 -10.54 -6.58 5.94
N GLY A 63 -10.68 -5.63 6.86
CA GLY A 63 -10.93 -5.87 8.27
C GLY A 63 -9.81 -6.64 8.99
N LEU A 64 -8.56 -6.55 8.50
CA LEU A 64 -7.43 -7.33 8.98
C LEU A 64 -6.86 -6.85 10.32
N ARG A 65 -7.10 -5.59 10.67
CA ARG A 65 -6.67 -5.02 11.95
C ARG A 65 -7.87 -4.41 12.65
N ARG A 66 -8.34 -5.08 13.71
CA ARG A 66 -9.33 -4.52 14.64
C ARG A 66 -8.57 -3.76 15.72
N VAL A 67 -8.86 -2.48 15.91
CA VAL A 67 -8.59 -1.81 17.20
C VAL A 67 -9.61 -2.42 18.16
N GLN A 68 -9.19 -3.43 18.90
CA GLN A 68 -9.98 -4.00 20.00
C GLN A 68 -9.79 -3.15 21.25
#